data_AF-A0AAJ0WCD5-F1
#
_entry.id   AF-A0AAJ0WCD5-F1
#
_cell.length_a   1.000
_cell.length_b   1.000
_cell.length_c   1.000
_cell.angle_alpha   90.00
_cell.angle_beta   90.00
_cell.angle_gamma   90.00
#
_symmetry.space_group_name_H-M   'P 1'
#
loop_
_entity.id
_entity.type
_entity.pdbx_description
1 polymer ?
#
loop_
_entity_poly.entity_id
_entity_poly.type
_entity_poly.pdbx_seq_one_letter_code
_entity_poly.pdbx_strand_id
1 'polypeptide(L)'
;MKLKYIYKYLIVAFVAVLQVACTSTEADSKFDQTPIERLNIREKELNDLLLSSPEGWKVVYYTDSTQLGGWTHLFKFLPDGKVDMASDFDGDTSTYRSQYDIQLGSSVGLVFTTANRIHLLSQSDNYPTAALRGKGYLGDFQFFYYGQENGDIIFKTNRNVQELRFVKAKAQDWTDLPKNTPIIEGITGGPTSPLFRLLEINDGSALHLYDFDFNANARFGTATSLDPASNQIYNLALSFTPTSAIAKPALVVKGQKISNFVYDSASDNFVATGTGGVSATIKYTNVPPTLTDDYKILLPGKIYARFGYYVGDYVEDAPTNSQLFVNELAAIDAALPEGVALASVQVYLNHSLGNFIYYTFAGRAAVFHYIDVEEDATGKKIILKHKSWNGNPAAAAPAFLANFDKHLVNASGVYVKKENFKLGYTNTVYTFTSASSSFRMTAWQLN
;
A
#
# COMPACT_ATOMS: atom_id res chain seq x y z
N MET A 1 -76.63 -35.64 -27.68
CA MET A 1 -75.86 -35.79 -26.42
C MET A 1 -75.91 -34.44 -25.69
N LYS A 2 -76.29 -34.35 -24.39
CA LYS A 2 -76.42 -33.04 -23.71
C LYS A 2 -75.05 -32.33 -23.71
N LEU A 3 -75.01 -31.01 -23.95
CA LEU A 3 -73.78 -30.18 -24.06
C LEU A 3 -72.78 -30.41 -22.91
N LYS A 4 -73.30 -30.70 -21.71
CA LYS A 4 -72.52 -31.03 -20.49
C LYS A 4 -71.64 -32.29 -20.60
N TYR A 5 -72.00 -33.25 -21.46
CA TYR A 5 -71.20 -34.47 -21.68
C TYR A 5 -70.07 -34.23 -22.70
N ILE A 6 -70.29 -33.36 -23.69
CA ILE A 6 -69.28 -33.01 -24.71
C ILE A 6 -68.06 -32.34 -24.05
N TYR A 7 -68.28 -31.40 -23.12
CA TYR A 7 -67.18 -30.78 -22.36
C TYR A 7 -66.40 -31.79 -21.51
N LYS A 8 -67.08 -32.80 -20.92
CA LYS A 8 -66.41 -33.86 -20.16
C LYS A 8 -65.54 -34.74 -21.06
N TYR A 9 -66.03 -35.12 -22.24
CA TYR A 9 -65.25 -35.90 -23.21
C TYR A 9 -64.09 -35.09 -23.80
N LEU A 10 -64.26 -33.78 -24.04
CA LEU A 10 -63.18 -32.89 -24.50
C LEU A 10 -62.09 -32.72 -23.43
N ILE A 11 -62.45 -32.59 -22.16
CA ILE A 11 -61.48 -32.53 -21.06
C ILE A 11 -60.73 -33.85 -20.93
N VAL A 12 -61.41 -34.99 -21.03
CA VAL A 12 -60.76 -36.32 -20.99
C VAL A 12 -59.84 -36.52 -22.20
N ALA A 13 -60.25 -36.10 -23.40
CA ALA A 13 -59.43 -36.16 -24.60
C ALA A 13 -58.21 -35.23 -24.50
N PHE A 14 -58.37 -34.02 -23.95
CA PHE A 14 -57.27 -33.08 -23.71
C PHE A 14 -56.26 -33.62 -22.69
N VAL A 15 -56.74 -34.22 -21.59
CA VAL A 15 -55.89 -34.91 -20.61
C VAL A 15 -55.18 -36.11 -21.23
N ALA A 16 -55.84 -36.87 -22.11
CA ALA A 16 -55.21 -37.99 -22.82
C ALA A 16 -54.11 -37.53 -23.78
N VAL A 17 -54.28 -36.39 -24.48
CA VAL A 17 -53.24 -35.82 -25.36
C VAL A 17 -52.06 -35.28 -24.56
N LEU A 18 -52.29 -34.71 -23.37
CA LEU A 18 -51.21 -34.27 -22.47
C LEU A 18 -50.34 -35.43 -21.96
N GLN A 19 -50.90 -36.65 -21.84
CA GLN A 19 -50.11 -37.84 -21.44
C GLN A 19 -49.17 -38.31 -22.55
N VAL A 20 -49.49 -38.07 -23.83
CA VAL A 20 -48.62 -38.42 -24.98
C VAL A 20 -47.45 -37.43 -25.13
N ALA A 21 -47.60 -36.19 -24.65
CA ALA A 21 -46.49 -35.22 -24.60
C ALA A 21 -45.43 -35.55 -23.54
N CYS A 22 -45.73 -36.47 -22.61
CA CYS A 22 -44.81 -36.91 -21.54
C CYS A 22 -44.09 -38.23 -21.86
N THR A 23 -44.29 -38.81 -23.06
CA THR A 23 -43.68 -40.10 -23.45
C THR A 23 -42.42 -39.97 -24.31
N SER A 24 -41.95 -38.76 -24.62
CA SER A 24 -40.61 -38.58 -25.20
C SER A 24 -39.56 -38.70 -24.10
N THR A 25 -39.18 -39.94 -23.78
CA THR A 25 -38.06 -40.25 -22.87
C THR A 25 -36.69 -40.09 -23.55
N GLU A 26 -36.67 -39.84 -24.86
CA GLU A 26 -35.46 -39.54 -25.61
C GLU A 26 -35.16 -38.05 -25.48
N ALA A 27 -34.53 -37.69 -24.37
CA ALA A 27 -33.74 -36.46 -24.33
C ALA A 27 -32.46 -36.75 -25.12
N ASP A 28 -32.38 -36.26 -26.36
CA ASP A 28 -31.14 -36.31 -27.13
C ASP A 28 -29.99 -35.77 -26.27
N SER A 29 -29.00 -36.61 -26.02
CA SER A 29 -27.84 -36.19 -25.23
C SER A 29 -27.13 -35.07 -25.97
N LYS A 30 -27.09 -33.87 -25.38
CA LYS A 30 -26.34 -32.73 -25.96
C LYS A 30 -24.82 -32.95 -25.99
N PHE A 31 -24.33 -34.04 -25.40
CA PHE A 31 -22.92 -34.36 -25.30
C PHE A 31 -22.69 -35.85 -25.55
N ASP A 32 -21.61 -36.19 -26.24
CA ASP A 32 -21.23 -37.57 -26.53
C ASP A 32 -20.69 -38.32 -25.29
N GLN A 33 -20.34 -37.57 -24.23
CA GLN A 33 -19.75 -38.08 -22.99
C GLN A 33 -20.68 -37.85 -21.80
N THR A 34 -20.63 -38.76 -20.82
CA THR A 34 -21.33 -38.60 -19.56
C THR A 34 -20.77 -37.42 -18.76
N PRO A 35 -21.55 -36.82 -17.83
CA PRO A 35 -21.05 -35.79 -16.93
C PRO A 35 -19.79 -36.22 -16.16
N ILE A 36 -19.72 -37.46 -15.68
CA ILE A 36 -18.58 -37.98 -14.92
C ILE A 36 -17.32 -38.08 -15.79
N GLU A 37 -17.43 -38.60 -17.02
CA GLU A 37 -16.30 -38.67 -17.95
C GLU A 37 -15.72 -37.29 -18.26
N ARG A 38 -16.57 -36.30 -18.51
CA ARG A 38 -16.12 -34.92 -18.75
C ARG A 38 -15.41 -34.31 -17.54
N LEU A 39 -15.85 -34.62 -16.33
CA LEU A 39 -15.21 -34.16 -15.10
C LEU A 39 -13.83 -34.80 -14.94
N ASN A 40 -13.73 -36.13 -15.08
CA ASN A 40 -12.46 -36.85 -15.00
C ASN A 40 -11.45 -36.36 -16.07
N ILE A 41 -11.93 -36.09 -17.29
CA ILE A 41 -11.09 -35.51 -18.36
C ILE A 41 -10.56 -34.15 -17.94
N ARG A 42 -11.41 -33.29 -17.37
CA ARG A 42 -11.04 -31.93 -16.96
C ARG A 42 -10.10 -31.90 -15.75
N GLU A 43 -10.28 -32.81 -14.80
CA GLU A 43 -9.34 -32.99 -13.68
C GLU A 43 -7.97 -33.46 -14.18
N LYS A 44 -7.95 -34.44 -15.08
CA LYS A 44 -6.72 -34.91 -15.71
C LYS A 44 -6.03 -33.81 -16.52
N GLU A 45 -6.78 -33.08 -17.32
CA GLU A 45 -6.28 -31.94 -18.10
C GLU A 45 -5.60 -30.91 -17.20
N LEU A 46 -6.26 -30.51 -16.11
CA LEU A 46 -5.69 -29.57 -15.16
C LEU A 46 -4.42 -30.12 -14.51
N ASN A 47 -4.43 -31.38 -14.05
CA ASN A 47 -3.25 -32.01 -13.45
C ASN A 47 -2.06 -32.04 -14.41
N ASP A 48 -2.29 -32.49 -15.65
CA ASP A 48 -1.26 -32.59 -16.67
C ASP A 48 -0.71 -31.19 -17.03
N LEU A 49 -1.57 -30.17 -17.09
CA LEU A 49 -1.18 -28.78 -17.29
C LEU A 49 -0.32 -28.25 -16.15
N LEU A 50 -0.73 -28.42 -14.90
CA LEU A 50 0.03 -27.94 -13.73
C LEU A 50 1.46 -28.49 -13.73
N LEU A 51 1.62 -29.77 -14.09
CA LEU A 51 2.92 -30.47 -14.18
C LEU A 51 3.70 -30.21 -15.49
N SER A 52 3.08 -29.58 -16.50
CA SER A 52 3.68 -29.41 -17.82
C SER A 52 4.81 -28.37 -17.91
N SER A 53 4.96 -27.52 -16.89
CA SER A 53 5.96 -26.46 -16.87
C SER A 53 7.12 -26.83 -15.93
N PRO A 54 8.34 -27.10 -16.45
CA PRO A 54 9.49 -27.51 -15.63
C PRO A 54 9.91 -26.50 -14.55
N GLU A 55 9.74 -25.22 -14.85
CA GLU A 55 10.03 -24.10 -13.95
C GLU A 55 8.77 -23.60 -13.23
N GLY A 56 7.63 -24.28 -13.44
CA GLY A 56 6.36 -23.92 -12.82
C GLY A 56 5.66 -22.75 -13.49
N TRP A 57 4.87 -22.02 -12.71
CA TRP A 57 3.95 -20.98 -13.15
C TRP A 57 4.15 -19.71 -12.35
N LYS A 58 4.15 -18.57 -13.02
CA LYS A 58 4.16 -17.24 -12.45
C LYS A 58 2.77 -16.64 -12.49
N VAL A 59 2.39 -16.02 -11.39
CA VAL A 59 1.13 -15.31 -11.23
C VAL A 59 1.42 -13.94 -10.64
N VAL A 60 0.84 -12.89 -11.21
CA VAL A 60 0.78 -11.57 -10.56
C VAL A 60 -0.65 -11.37 -10.09
N TYR A 61 -0.88 -11.57 -8.80
CA TYR A 61 -2.22 -11.62 -8.23
C TYR A 61 -2.64 -10.26 -7.68
N TYR A 62 -3.51 -9.58 -8.43
CA TYR A 62 -4.23 -8.40 -7.98
C TYR A 62 -5.59 -8.84 -7.43
N THR A 63 -5.75 -8.79 -6.11
CA THR A 63 -6.96 -9.29 -5.43
C THR A 63 -8.11 -8.30 -5.49
N ASP A 64 -7.79 -7.01 -5.45
CA ASP A 64 -8.72 -5.90 -5.65
C ASP A 64 -7.99 -4.61 -6.08
N SER A 65 -7.87 -4.38 -7.39
CA SER A 65 -7.23 -3.19 -7.96
C SER A 65 -7.89 -1.85 -7.59
N THR A 66 -8.99 -1.84 -6.85
CA THR A 66 -9.62 -0.60 -6.34
C THR A 66 -9.05 -0.14 -4.99
N GLN A 67 -8.34 -1.02 -4.26
CA GLN A 67 -7.75 -0.70 -2.95
C GLN A 67 -6.44 -1.44 -2.63
N LEU A 68 -6.03 -2.41 -3.44
CA LEU A 68 -4.84 -3.23 -3.28
C LEU A 68 -4.05 -3.33 -4.60
N GLY A 69 -2.74 -3.39 -4.49
CA GLY A 69 -1.84 -3.71 -5.59
C GLY A 69 -1.80 -5.20 -5.91
N GLY A 70 -0.69 -5.63 -6.49
CA GLY A 70 -0.48 -7.01 -6.94
C GLY A 70 0.78 -7.64 -6.34
N TRP A 71 0.72 -8.96 -6.17
CA TRP A 71 1.83 -9.75 -5.63
C TRP A 71 2.25 -10.86 -6.59
N THR A 72 3.55 -10.97 -6.82
CA THR A 72 4.11 -12.02 -7.65
C THR A 72 4.22 -13.30 -6.85
N HIS A 73 3.69 -14.39 -7.41
CA HIS A 73 3.80 -15.73 -6.88
C HIS A 73 4.40 -16.65 -7.94
N LEU A 74 5.25 -17.57 -7.51
CA LEU A 74 5.80 -18.64 -8.31
C LEU A 74 5.34 -19.98 -7.74
N PHE A 75 4.90 -20.88 -8.61
CA PHE A 75 4.38 -22.20 -8.26
C PHE A 75 5.04 -23.27 -9.12
N LYS A 76 5.91 -24.10 -8.54
CA LYS A 76 6.45 -25.28 -9.21
C LYS A 76 5.72 -26.51 -8.68
N PHE A 77 4.76 -26.99 -9.47
CA PHE A 77 4.03 -28.21 -9.16
C PHE A 77 4.92 -29.43 -9.37
N LEU A 78 4.81 -30.38 -8.45
CA LEU A 78 5.57 -31.61 -8.39
C LEU A 78 4.58 -32.80 -8.37
N PRO A 79 5.05 -34.02 -8.68
CA PRO A 79 4.28 -35.24 -8.47
C PRO A 79 3.76 -35.36 -7.02
N ASP A 80 2.73 -36.18 -6.85
CA ASP A 80 2.10 -36.49 -5.56
C ASP A 80 1.48 -35.28 -4.83
N GLY A 81 0.89 -34.33 -5.59
CA GLY A 81 0.17 -33.20 -5.00
C GLY A 81 1.06 -32.22 -4.22
N LYS A 82 2.36 -32.12 -4.56
CA LYS A 82 3.30 -31.20 -3.90
C LYS A 82 3.57 -29.98 -4.75
N VAL A 83 3.80 -28.83 -4.11
CA VAL A 83 4.12 -27.58 -4.82
C VAL A 83 5.18 -26.81 -4.04
N ASP A 84 6.22 -26.38 -4.76
CA ASP A 84 7.19 -25.40 -4.27
C ASP A 84 6.69 -24.00 -4.63
N MET A 85 6.69 -23.09 -3.65
CA MET A 85 6.12 -21.76 -3.79
C MET A 85 7.04 -20.68 -3.25
N ALA A 86 7.11 -19.56 -3.97
CA ALA A 86 7.76 -18.34 -3.52
C ALA A 86 6.88 -17.13 -3.86
N SER A 87 7.01 -16.03 -3.12
CA SER A 87 6.29 -14.79 -3.41
C SER A 87 7.06 -13.57 -2.95
N ASP A 88 6.83 -12.44 -3.63
CA ASP A 88 7.27 -11.12 -3.20
C ASP A 88 6.36 -10.47 -2.15
N PHE A 89 5.44 -11.20 -1.51
CA PHE A 89 4.48 -10.66 -0.53
C PHE A 89 5.11 -9.77 0.55
N ASP A 90 6.22 -10.22 1.11
CA ASP A 90 7.03 -9.54 2.11
C ASP A 90 8.53 -9.68 1.74
N GLY A 91 9.43 -9.31 2.63
CA GLY A 91 10.88 -9.42 2.42
C GLY A 91 11.40 -10.86 2.31
N ASP A 92 10.61 -11.87 2.68
CA ASP A 92 10.98 -13.28 2.53
C ASP A 92 10.53 -13.85 1.18
N THR A 93 11.46 -13.89 0.24
CA THR A 93 11.24 -14.48 -1.08
C THR A 93 11.72 -15.93 -1.18
N SER A 94 11.92 -16.63 -0.05
CA SER A 94 12.37 -18.02 -0.02
C SER A 94 11.34 -18.97 -0.60
N THR A 95 11.81 -20.16 -1.02
CA THR A 95 10.94 -21.20 -1.55
C THR A 95 10.51 -22.16 -0.45
N TYR A 96 9.21 -22.40 -0.35
CA TYR A 96 8.61 -23.30 0.62
C TYR A 96 7.77 -24.37 -0.07
N ARG A 97 7.88 -25.61 0.42
CA ARG A 97 7.12 -26.75 -0.08
C ARG A 97 5.82 -26.93 0.69
N SER A 98 4.73 -27.12 -0.04
CA SER A 98 3.39 -27.42 0.52
C SER A 98 2.65 -28.44 -0.34
N GLN A 99 1.38 -28.66 -0.04
CA GLN A 99 0.50 -29.56 -0.78
C GLN A 99 -0.59 -28.79 -1.52
N TYR A 100 -1.02 -29.35 -2.64
CA TYR A 100 -2.18 -28.92 -3.39
C TYR A 100 -3.04 -30.13 -3.76
N ASP A 101 -4.29 -29.87 -4.11
CA ASP A 101 -5.24 -30.87 -4.55
C ASP A 101 -6.07 -30.32 -5.71
N ILE A 102 -6.59 -31.21 -6.54
CA ILE A 102 -7.57 -30.87 -7.57
C ILE A 102 -8.92 -31.35 -7.07
N GLN A 103 -9.80 -30.41 -6.82
CA GLN A 103 -11.08 -30.68 -6.19
C GLN A 103 -12.23 -30.29 -7.10
N LEU A 104 -13.28 -31.10 -7.06
CA LEU A 104 -14.56 -30.81 -7.69
C LEU A 104 -15.46 -30.06 -6.70
N GLY A 105 -15.67 -28.77 -6.96
CA GLY A 105 -16.68 -27.95 -6.30
C GLY A 105 -17.85 -27.63 -7.25
N SER A 106 -18.15 -26.35 -7.41
CA SER A 106 -19.01 -25.85 -8.51
C SER A 106 -18.36 -26.02 -9.89
N SER A 107 -17.03 -26.17 -9.93
CA SER A 107 -16.20 -26.51 -11.08
C SER A 107 -14.96 -27.26 -10.57
N VAL A 108 -14.27 -27.98 -11.46
CA VAL A 108 -12.91 -28.48 -11.21
C VAL A 108 -12.01 -27.29 -10.88
N GLY A 109 -11.22 -27.39 -9.80
CA GLY A 109 -10.35 -26.31 -9.35
C GLY A 109 -9.12 -26.80 -8.60
N LEU A 110 -8.11 -25.94 -8.58
CA LEU A 110 -6.88 -26.09 -7.81
C LEU A 110 -7.11 -25.54 -6.40
N VAL A 111 -6.75 -26.31 -5.37
CA VAL A 111 -6.79 -25.88 -3.97
C VAL A 111 -5.43 -26.09 -3.33
N PHE A 112 -4.87 -25.05 -2.70
CA PHE A 112 -3.69 -25.20 -1.85
C PHE A 112 -4.11 -25.61 -0.44
N THR A 113 -3.91 -26.89 -0.11
CA THR A 113 -4.48 -27.53 1.10
C THR A 113 -3.65 -27.31 2.36
N THR A 114 -2.38 -26.96 2.23
CA THR A 114 -1.46 -26.67 3.34
C THR A 114 -0.90 -25.26 3.21
N ALA A 115 -0.74 -24.57 4.35
CA ALA A 115 -0.27 -23.19 4.42
C ALA A 115 1.05 -22.96 3.65
N ASN A 116 1.08 -21.92 2.83
CA ASN A 116 2.25 -21.44 2.09
C ASN A 116 2.06 -19.95 1.71
N ARG A 117 2.96 -19.38 0.89
CA ARG A 117 3.01 -17.95 0.52
C ARG A 117 1.68 -17.38 0.01
N ILE A 118 0.92 -18.14 -0.79
CA ILE A 118 -0.39 -17.71 -1.32
C ILE A 118 -1.42 -17.45 -0.21
N HIS A 119 -1.34 -18.16 0.92
CA HIS A 119 -2.27 -18.01 2.04
C HIS A 119 -2.06 -16.70 2.79
N LEU A 120 -0.89 -16.05 2.69
CA LEU A 120 -0.62 -14.77 3.34
C LEU A 120 -1.60 -13.69 2.90
N LEU A 121 -2.04 -13.74 1.65
CA LEU A 121 -3.06 -12.82 1.12
C LEU A 121 -4.46 -13.06 1.74
N SER A 122 -4.69 -14.19 2.40
CA SER A 122 -5.99 -14.59 2.96
C SER A 122 -6.02 -14.57 4.50
N GLN A 123 -4.89 -14.31 5.16
CA GLN A 123 -4.78 -14.28 6.62
C GLN A 123 -5.62 -13.16 7.22
N SER A 124 -6.57 -13.51 8.09
CA SER A 124 -7.55 -12.55 8.62
C SER A 124 -6.95 -11.51 9.58
N ASP A 125 -5.84 -11.86 10.23
CA ASP A 125 -5.08 -11.04 11.19
C ASP A 125 -4.00 -10.18 10.51
N ASN A 126 -3.71 -10.41 9.23
CA ASN A 126 -2.77 -9.63 8.44
C ASN A 126 -3.51 -8.80 7.38
N TYR A 127 -3.74 -7.51 7.65
CA TYR A 127 -4.53 -6.62 6.79
C TYR A 127 -3.88 -5.23 6.66
N PRO A 128 -3.86 -4.62 5.46
CA PRO A 128 -3.12 -3.38 5.22
C PRO A 128 -3.92 -2.11 5.53
N THR A 129 -5.24 -2.22 5.71
CA THR A 129 -6.14 -1.08 6.00
C THR A 129 -7.22 -1.49 6.98
N ALA A 130 -7.77 -0.51 7.72
CA ALA A 130 -8.82 -0.77 8.71
C ALA A 130 -10.08 -1.40 8.09
N ALA A 131 -10.40 -1.07 6.83
CA ALA A 131 -11.54 -1.63 6.10
C ALA A 131 -11.40 -3.13 5.79
N LEU A 132 -10.17 -3.64 5.83
CA LEU A 132 -9.82 -5.03 5.54
C LEU A 132 -9.57 -5.88 6.80
N ARG A 133 -9.82 -5.33 7.99
CA ARG A 133 -9.74 -6.09 9.24
C ARG A 133 -10.60 -7.36 9.16
N GLY A 134 -9.99 -8.51 9.47
CA GLY A 134 -10.66 -9.82 9.40
C GLY A 134 -10.81 -10.40 8.00
N LYS A 135 -10.39 -9.68 6.94
CA LYS A 135 -10.55 -10.08 5.54
C LYS A 135 -9.23 -10.39 4.83
N GLY A 136 -8.09 -10.08 5.45
CA GLY A 136 -6.77 -10.16 4.85
C GLY A 136 -6.59 -9.21 3.67
N TYR A 137 -5.78 -9.61 2.69
CA TYR A 137 -5.58 -8.92 1.41
C TYR A 137 -6.56 -9.39 0.34
N LEU A 138 -7.71 -9.94 0.74
CA LEU A 138 -8.72 -10.47 -0.17
C LEU A 138 -8.23 -11.59 -1.10
N GLY A 139 -7.12 -12.25 -0.75
CA GLY A 139 -6.59 -13.37 -1.51
C GLY A 139 -7.43 -14.63 -1.40
N ASP A 140 -7.34 -15.45 -2.44
CA ASP A 140 -7.86 -16.81 -2.47
C ASP A 140 -6.69 -17.80 -2.55
N PHE A 141 -6.92 -19.01 -2.07
CA PHE A 141 -6.02 -20.16 -2.24
C PHE A 141 -6.74 -21.34 -2.94
N GLN A 142 -7.94 -21.07 -3.45
CA GLN A 142 -8.72 -21.96 -4.31
C GLN A 142 -9.06 -21.24 -5.61
N PHE A 143 -8.80 -21.91 -6.73
CA PHE A 143 -8.90 -21.33 -8.06
C PHE A 143 -9.64 -22.29 -8.99
N PHE A 144 -10.76 -21.86 -9.56
CA PHE A 144 -11.58 -22.68 -10.45
C PHE A 144 -11.00 -22.68 -11.85
N TYR A 145 -10.82 -23.84 -12.47
CA TYR A 145 -10.20 -23.97 -13.79
C TYR A 145 -11.18 -23.62 -14.92
N TYR A 146 -10.79 -22.70 -15.81
CA TYR A 146 -11.60 -22.20 -16.92
C TYR A 146 -11.01 -22.47 -18.31
N GLY A 147 -9.94 -23.26 -18.39
CA GLY A 147 -9.29 -23.62 -19.65
C GLY A 147 -7.90 -23.00 -19.77
N GLN A 148 -7.39 -23.00 -20.99
CA GLN A 148 -6.09 -22.43 -21.33
C GLN A 148 -6.20 -21.50 -22.54
N GLU A 149 -5.35 -20.50 -22.60
CA GLU A 149 -5.24 -19.60 -23.74
C GLU A 149 -3.77 -19.21 -23.93
N ASN A 150 -3.25 -19.32 -25.14
CA ASN A 150 -1.84 -19.01 -25.47
C ASN A 150 -0.79 -19.71 -24.59
N GLY A 151 -1.15 -20.87 -24.00
CA GLY A 151 -0.28 -21.64 -23.10
C GLY A 151 -0.35 -21.23 -21.62
N ASP A 152 -1.17 -20.24 -21.28
CA ASP A 152 -1.48 -19.84 -19.90
C ASP A 152 -2.68 -20.64 -19.39
N ILE A 153 -2.66 -21.01 -18.11
CA ILE A 153 -3.83 -21.59 -17.45
C ILE A 153 -4.72 -20.46 -16.95
N ILE A 154 -5.99 -20.48 -17.34
CA ILE A 154 -7.00 -19.52 -16.91
C ILE A 154 -7.75 -20.10 -15.73
N PHE A 155 -7.70 -19.37 -14.62
CA PHE A 155 -8.53 -19.63 -13.45
C PHE A 155 -9.51 -18.50 -13.19
N LYS A 156 -10.50 -18.77 -12.35
CA LYS A 156 -11.25 -17.75 -11.61
C LYS A 156 -11.05 -17.88 -10.11
N THR A 157 -10.93 -16.75 -9.44
CA THR A 157 -10.84 -16.67 -7.99
C THR A 157 -12.19 -17.00 -7.36
N ASN A 158 -12.19 -17.59 -6.15
CA ASN A 158 -13.41 -18.01 -5.49
C ASN A 158 -14.20 -16.84 -4.90
N ARG A 159 -13.50 -15.88 -4.28
CA ARG A 159 -14.12 -14.78 -3.54
C ARG A 159 -14.74 -13.72 -4.44
N ASN A 160 -14.03 -13.34 -5.51
CA ASN A 160 -14.38 -12.20 -6.35
C ASN A 160 -14.70 -12.57 -7.81
N VAL A 161 -14.61 -13.86 -8.17
CA VAL A 161 -14.88 -14.37 -9.53
C VAL A 161 -14.03 -13.64 -10.59
N GLN A 162 -12.82 -13.23 -10.21
CA GLN A 162 -11.89 -12.53 -11.08
C GLN A 162 -11.07 -13.53 -11.88
N GLU A 163 -10.76 -13.20 -13.14
CA GLU A 163 -9.84 -14.00 -13.94
C GLU A 163 -8.41 -13.88 -13.39
N LEU A 164 -7.77 -15.03 -13.19
CA LEU A 164 -6.38 -15.14 -12.75
C LEU A 164 -5.62 -16.04 -13.73
N ARG A 165 -4.52 -15.53 -14.28
CA ARG A 165 -3.71 -16.25 -15.26
C ARG A 165 -2.42 -16.76 -14.64
N PHE A 166 -2.18 -18.05 -14.85
CA PHE A 166 -0.91 -18.69 -14.55
C PHE A 166 -0.13 -18.73 -15.86
N VAL A 167 0.94 -17.95 -15.91
CA VAL A 167 1.85 -17.86 -17.06
C VAL A 167 3.04 -18.77 -16.80
N LYS A 168 3.56 -19.47 -17.81
CA LYS A 168 4.75 -20.33 -17.61
C LYS A 168 5.91 -19.51 -17.04
N ALA A 169 6.43 -19.96 -15.90
CA ALA A 169 7.63 -19.38 -15.30
C ALA A 169 8.88 -19.83 -16.05
N LYS A 170 9.94 -19.04 -15.91
CA LYS A 170 11.31 -19.33 -16.35
C LYS A 170 12.19 -19.48 -15.11
N ALA A 171 13.33 -20.16 -15.26
CA ALA A 171 14.33 -20.23 -14.18
C ALA A 171 14.75 -18.83 -13.69
N GLN A 172 14.79 -17.85 -14.61
CA GLN A 172 15.07 -16.46 -14.29
C GLN A 172 14.02 -15.82 -13.37
N ASP A 173 12.74 -16.18 -13.46
CA ASP A 173 11.71 -15.60 -12.59
C ASP A 173 11.98 -15.92 -11.10
N TRP A 174 12.50 -17.12 -10.81
CA TRP A 174 12.88 -17.52 -9.45
C TRP A 174 14.09 -16.76 -8.92
N THR A 175 15.10 -16.53 -9.76
CA THR A 175 16.30 -15.77 -9.37
C THR A 175 16.06 -14.26 -9.33
N ASP A 176 15.05 -13.79 -10.04
CA ASP A 176 14.65 -12.38 -10.10
C ASP A 176 13.66 -11.98 -9.02
N LEU A 177 12.89 -12.91 -8.44
CA LEU A 177 11.89 -12.59 -7.42
C LEU A 177 12.45 -11.74 -6.25
N PRO A 178 13.63 -12.04 -5.67
CA PRO A 178 14.21 -11.20 -4.61
C PRO A 178 14.58 -9.78 -5.08
N LYS A 179 14.77 -9.57 -6.40
CA LYS A 179 15.09 -8.26 -6.98
C LYS A 179 13.87 -7.34 -7.07
N ASN A 180 12.66 -7.84 -6.82
CA ASN A 180 11.50 -6.99 -6.64
C ASN A 180 11.63 -6.14 -5.36
N THR A 181 12.28 -6.65 -4.32
CA THR A 181 12.40 -6.00 -3.00
C THR A 181 13.05 -4.61 -3.09
N PRO A 182 14.22 -4.41 -3.73
CA PRO A 182 14.79 -3.07 -3.89
C PRO A 182 13.88 -2.08 -4.64
N ILE A 183 13.06 -2.56 -5.58
CA ILE A 183 12.11 -1.70 -6.32
C ILE A 183 10.92 -1.32 -5.44
N ILE A 184 10.41 -2.26 -4.64
CA ILE A 184 9.39 -2.01 -3.61
C ILE A 184 9.92 -0.98 -2.60
N GLU A 185 11.17 -1.15 -2.15
CA GLU A 185 11.84 -0.23 -1.22
C GLU A 185 12.04 1.15 -1.84
N GLY A 186 12.38 1.23 -3.13
CA GLY A 186 12.50 2.50 -3.85
C GLY A 186 11.22 3.33 -3.75
N ILE A 187 10.06 2.74 -4.06
CA ILE A 187 8.79 3.48 -3.94
C ILE A 187 8.30 3.64 -2.49
N THR A 188 8.67 2.73 -1.59
CA THR A 188 8.26 2.77 -0.16
C THR A 188 9.08 3.77 0.65
N GLY A 189 10.32 4.02 0.25
CA GLY A 189 11.23 4.96 0.90
C GLY A 189 11.87 4.35 2.15
N GLY A 190 13.11 4.72 2.39
CA GLY A 190 13.84 4.40 3.61
C GLY A 190 13.76 5.52 4.65
N PRO A 191 14.46 5.37 5.79
CA PRO A 191 14.49 6.38 6.85
C PRO A 191 14.96 7.75 6.39
N THR A 192 15.81 7.81 5.37
CA THR A 192 16.38 9.04 4.82
C THR A 192 15.71 9.52 3.54
N SER A 193 14.75 8.76 2.99
CA SER A 193 14.00 9.17 1.81
C SER A 193 13.09 10.36 2.14
N PRO A 194 12.90 11.33 1.24
CA PRO A 194 11.95 12.40 1.46
C PRO A 194 10.55 11.86 1.79
N LEU A 195 9.82 12.59 2.64
CA LEU A 195 8.54 12.10 3.20
C LEU A 195 7.36 12.24 2.26
N PHE A 196 7.50 13.03 1.20
CA PHE A 196 6.43 13.32 0.27
C PHE A 196 6.75 12.76 -1.10
N ARG A 197 5.71 12.39 -1.83
CA ARG A 197 5.83 11.96 -3.22
C ARG A 197 4.89 12.77 -4.09
N LEU A 198 5.28 12.93 -5.34
CA LEU A 198 4.45 13.49 -6.39
C LEU A 198 4.23 12.43 -7.45
N LEU A 199 3.05 12.47 -8.06
CA LEU A 199 2.85 11.97 -9.41
C LEU A 199 2.84 13.18 -10.33
N GLU A 200 3.81 13.25 -11.24
CA GLU A 200 3.85 14.25 -12.30
C GLU A 200 3.36 13.63 -13.59
N ILE A 201 2.34 14.21 -14.21
CA ILE A 201 1.82 13.77 -15.50
C ILE A 201 2.13 14.84 -16.53
N ASN A 202 2.99 14.52 -17.49
CA ASN A 202 3.14 15.30 -18.71
C ASN A 202 2.16 14.74 -19.75
N ASP A 203 1.22 15.58 -20.18
CA ASP A 203 0.22 15.19 -21.17
C ASP A 203 0.66 15.46 -22.62
N GLY A 204 1.95 15.79 -22.82
CA GLY A 204 2.54 16.21 -24.10
C GLY A 204 2.43 17.71 -24.37
N SER A 205 1.59 18.42 -23.61
CA SER A 205 1.39 19.88 -23.73
C SER A 205 1.60 20.63 -22.43
N ALA A 206 1.22 20.04 -21.29
CA ALA A 206 1.29 20.63 -19.97
C ALA A 206 1.71 19.58 -18.92
N LEU A 207 2.34 20.07 -17.87
CA LEU A 207 2.68 19.30 -16.68
C LEU A 207 1.58 19.47 -15.63
N HIS A 208 1.08 18.36 -15.12
CA HIS A 208 0.08 18.31 -14.06
C HIS A 208 0.68 17.62 -12.84
N LEU A 209 0.56 18.24 -11.68
CA LEU A 209 1.13 17.73 -10.42
C LEU A 209 0.04 17.19 -9.50
N TYR A 210 0.35 16.08 -8.85
CA TYR A 210 -0.55 15.41 -7.91
C TYR A 210 0.21 15.05 -6.64
N ASP A 211 -0.41 15.28 -5.48
CA ASP A 211 0.05 14.73 -4.19
C ASP A 211 -0.15 13.21 -4.22
N PHE A 212 0.93 12.45 -4.10
CA PHE A 212 0.89 10.99 -4.21
C PHE A 212 1.09 10.34 -2.85
N ASP A 213 -0.02 9.92 -2.23
CA ASP A 213 0.02 9.09 -1.03
C ASP A 213 0.15 7.62 -1.44
N PHE A 214 1.02 6.86 -0.78
CA PHE A 214 1.27 5.45 -1.13
C PHE A 214 1.34 4.59 0.12
N ASN A 215 0.40 3.65 0.22
CA ASN A 215 0.38 2.62 1.25
C ASN A 215 1.19 1.42 0.77
N ALA A 216 2.39 1.25 1.32
CA ALA A 216 3.31 0.19 0.95
C ALA A 216 2.77 -1.22 1.21
N ASN A 217 2.08 -1.43 2.34
CA ASN A 217 1.47 -2.72 2.67
C ASN A 217 0.36 -3.05 1.66
N ALA A 218 -0.49 -2.10 1.33
CA ALA A 218 -1.55 -2.29 0.34
C ALA A 218 -1.01 -2.34 -1.11
N ARG A 219 0.23 -1.88 -1.35
CA ARG A 219 0.79 -1.59 -2.68
C ARG A 219 -0.13 -0.70 -3.53
N PHE A 220 -0.74 0.28 -2.86
CA PHE A 220 -1.79 1.11 -3.46
C PHE A 220 -1.50 2.59 -3.24
N GLY A 221 -1.49 3.35 -4.34
CA GLY A 221 -1.25 4.78 -4.34
C GLY A 221 -2.47 5.58 -4.76
N THR A 222 -2.67 6.74 -4.13
CA THR A 222 -3.72 7.71 -4.46
C THR A 222 -3.05 9.04 -4.80
N ALA A 223 -3.21 9.48 -6.05
CA ALA A 223 -2.69 10.76 -6.54
C ALA A 223 -3.83 11.79 -6.60
N THR A 224 -3.80 12.82 -5.76
CA THR A 224 -4.82 13.89 -5.73
C THR A 224 -4.29 15.15 -6.41
N SER A 225 -5.06 15.76 -7.32
CA SER A 225 -4.59 16.92 -8.07
C SER A 225 -4.19 18.09 -7.16
N LEU A 226 -3.07 18.73 -7.46
CA LEU A 226 -2.62 19.95 -6.80
C LEU A 226 -3.16 21.22 -7.48
N ASP A 227 -3.85 21.09 -8.60
CA ASP A 227 -4.58 22.21 -9.20
C ASP A 227 -5.88 22.43 -8.40
N PRO A 228 -6.06 23.60 -7.73
CA PRO A 228 -7.27 23.86 -6.96
C PRO A 228 -8.55 23.93 -7.81
N ALA A 229 -8.44 24.04 -9.14
CA ALA A 229 -9.57 23.96 -10.06
C ALA A 229 -9.92 22.52 -10.48
N SER A 230 -9.14 21.53 -10.08
CA SER A 230 -9.27 20.13 -10.49
C SER A 230 -9.57 19.22 -9.29
N ASN A 231 -10.59 18.38 -9.42
CA ASN A 231 -10.89 17.30 -8.47
C ASN A 231 -10.38 15.94 -8.97
N GLN A 232 -9.43 15.92 -9.91
CA GLN A 232 -8.92 14.69 -10.50
C GLN A 232 -8.15 13.87 -9.46
N ILE A 233 -8.48 12.58 -9.37
CA ILE A 233 -7.77 11.59 -8.55
C ILE A 233 -7.35 10.43 -9.45
N TYR A 234 -6.15 9.90 -9.23
CA TYR A 234 -5.70 8.65 -9.84
C TYR A 234 -5.37 7.61 -8.78
N ASN A 235 -5.92 6.42 -8.96
CA ASN A 235 -5.63 5.26 -8.12
C ASN A 235 -4.66 4.34 -8.86
N LEU A 236 -3.58 3.97 -8.18
CA LEU A 236 -2.48 3.18 -8.73
C LEU A 236 -2.31 1.94 -7.85
N ALA A 237 -2.93 0.84 -8.26
CA ALA A 237 -2.65 -0.48 -7.71
C ALA A 237 -1.38 -1.04 -8.39
N LEU A 238 -0.32 -1.25 -7.61
CA LEU A 238 1.00 -1.55 -8.12
C LEU A 238 1.41 -3.00 -7.85
N SER A 239 1.98 -3.67 -8.85
CA SER A 239 2.84 -4.85 -8.65
C SER A 239 4.28 -4.51 -9.03
N PHE A 240 5.22 -5.39 -8.70
CA PHE A 240 6.64 -5.09 -8.88
C PHE A 240 7.33 -6.15 -9.74
N THR A 241 8.32 -5.70 -10.49
CA THR A 241 9.29 -6.50 -11.22
C THR A 241 10.69 -6.08 -10.77
N PRO A 242 11.76 -6.75 -11.21
CA PRO A 242 13.14 -6.37 -10.86
C PRO A 242 13.54 -4.96 -11.29
N THR A 243 12.76 -4.29 -12.13
CA THR A 243 13.09 -2.99 -12.70
C THR A 243 11.93 -2.00 -12.72
N SER A 244 10.72 -2.38 -12.31
CA SER A 244 9.55 -1.54 -12.54
C SER A 244 8.42 -1.77 -11.53
N ALA A 245 7.65 -0.71 -11.30
CA ALA A 245 6.32 -0.80 -10.73
C ALA A 245 5.29 -0.84 -11.87
N ILE A 246 4.37 -1.80 -11.85
CA ILE A 246 3.34 -1.99 -12.86
C ILE A 246 1.98 -1.57 -12.29
N ALA A 247 1.34 -0.58 -12.90
CA ALA A 247 0.00 -0.15 -12.54
C ALA A 247 -1.08 -0.98 -13.24
N LYS A 248 -2.06 -1.47 -12.46
CA LYS A 248 -3.26 -2.14 -12.97
C LYS A 248 -4.52 -1.60 -12.26
N PRO A 249 -5.48 -0.95 -12.96
CA PRO A 249 -5.46 -0.67 -14.40
C PRO A 249 -4.35 0.31 -14.79
N ALA A 250 -4.03 0.36 -16.08
CA ALA A 250 -3.09 1.33 -16.61
C ALA A 250 -3.57 2.76 -16.38
N LEU A 251 -2.65 3.67 -16.07
CA LEU A 251 -2.93 5.10 -16.03
C LEU A 251 -3.25 5.57 -17.45
N VAL A 252 -4.33 6.33 -17.60
CA VAL A 252 -4.75 6.86 -18.90
C VAL A 252 -4.39 8.34 -18.99
N VAL A 253 -3.46 8.68 -19.88
CA VAL A 253 -3.02 10.05 -20.14
C VAL A 253 -3.23 10.36 -21.63
N LYS A 254 -4.09 11.34 -21.93
CA LYS A 254 -4.51 11.69 -23.31
C LYS A 254 -4.91 10.46 -24.15
N GLY A 255 -5.65 9.53 -23.54
CA GLY A 255 -6.10 8.29 -24.19
C GLY A 255 -5.05 7.19 -24.31
N GLN A 256 -3.78 7.46 -23.96
CA GLN A 256 -2.73 6.45 -23.92
C GLN A 256 -2.76 5.70 -22.58
N LYS A 257 -2.74 4.37 -22.64
CA LYS A 257 -2.62 3.50 -21.45
C LYS A 257 -1.15 3.28 -21.14
N ILE A 258 -0.67 3.86 -20.04
CA ILE A 258 0.69 3.67 -19.54
C ILE A 258 0.64 2.95 -18.19
N SER A 259 1.32 1.81 -18.07
CA SER A 259 1.30 0.98 -16.86
C SER A 259 2.69 0.69 -16.29
N ASN A 260 3.73 0.69 -17.13
CA ASN A 260 5.07 0.30 -16.72
C ASN A 260 5.88 1.51 -16.26
N PHE A 261 5.99 1.70 -14.95
CA PHE A 261 6.84 2.72 -14.35
C PHE A 261 8.22 2.13 -14.08
N VAL A 262 9.16 2.41 -14.97
CA VAL A 262 10.54 1.92 -14.88
C VAL A 262 11.28 2.73 -13.83
N TYR A 263 11.97 2.05 -12.92
CA TYR A 263 12.79 2.68 -11.91
C TYR A 263 14.09 3.22 -12.54
N ASP A 264 14.33 4.51 -12.38
CA ASP A 264 15.56 5.21 -12.75
C ASP A 264 16.39 5.46 -11.48
N SER A 265 17.43 4.65 -11.29
CA SER A 265 18.33 4.74 -10.14
C SER A 265 19.18 6.01 -10.11
N ALA A 266 19.31 6.74 -11.23
CA ALA A 266 20.08 7.98 -11.26
C ALA A 266 19.30 9.14 -10.62
N SER A 267 17.98 9.14 -10.78
CA SER A 267 17.09 10.19 -10.28
C SER A 267 16.15 9.74 -9.15
N ASP A 268 16.20 8.46 -8.76
CA ASP A 268 15.32 7.83 -7.77
C ASP A 268 13.82 7.99 -8.12
N ASN A 269 13.53 7.87 -9.42
CA ASN A 269 12.20 8.11 -9.98
C ASN A 269 11.64 6.86 -10.63
N PHE A 270 10.31 6.78 -10.68
CA PHE A 270 9.57 5.75 -11.40
C PHE A 270 8.89 6.40 -12.59
N VAL A 271 9.32 6.07 -13.81
CA VAL A 271 8.92 6.77 -15.03
C VAL A 271 8.17 5.83 -15.98
N ALA A 272 6.94 6.20 -16.33
CA ALA A 272 6.16 5.57 -17.38
C ALA A 272 6.08 6.52 -18.60
N THR A 273 6.55 6.06 -19.76
CA THR A 273 6.64 6.89 -20.97
C THR A 273 5.62 6.43 -22.02
N GLY A 274 4.88 7.39 -22.57
CA GLY A 274 4.03 7.23 -23.74
C GLY A 274 4.66 7.82 -25.00
N THR A 275 3.84 8.10 -26.00
CA THR A 275 4.24 8.74 -27.25
C THR A 275 3.92 10.24 -27.25
N GLY A 276 4.60 11.01 -28.10
CA GLY A 276 4.30 12.44 -28.26
C GLY A 276 4.59 13.29 -27.03
N GLY A 277 5.57 12.90 -26.21
CA GLY A 277 5.95 13.60 -24.97
C GLY A 277 5.08 13.27 -23.76
N VAL A 278 4.09 12.36 -23.89
CA VAL A 278 3.30 11.89 -22.75
C VAL A 278 4.19 11.08 -21.79
N SER A 279 4.15 11.40 -20.50
CA SER A 279 4.81 10.62 -19.45
C SER A 279 4.10 10.77 -18.11
N ALA A 280 4.36 9.83 -17.21
CA ALA A 280 4.02 9.92 -15.80
C ALA A 280 5.22 9.54 -14.93
N THR A 281 5.54 10.35 -13.94
CA THR A 281 6.69 10.15 -13.06
C THR A 281 6.25 10.16 -11.61
N ILE A 282 6.50 9.08 -10.87
CA ILE A 282 6.42 9.07 -9.41
C ILE A 282 7.79 9.42 -8.85
N LYS A 283 7.86 10.45 -8.00
CA LYS A 283 9.13 10.95 -7.45
C LYS A 283 8.99 11.46 -6.03
N TYR A 284 10.09 11.48 -5.30
CA TYR A 284 10.18 12.08 -3.97
C TYR A 284 10.33 13.61 -4.00
N THR A 285 9.88 14.26 -2.93
CA THR A 285 10.12 15.69 -2.67
C THR A 285 10.24 15.97 -1.17
N ASN A 286 11.10 16.92 -0.80
CA ASN A 286 11.23 17.44 0.57
C ASN A 286 10.25 18.60 0.86
N VAL A 287 9.53 19.06 -0.16
CA VAL A 287 8.52 20.12 -0.05
C VAL A 287 7.14 19.45 0.03
N PRO A 288 6.32 19.75 1.06
CA PRO A 288 4.94 19.26 1.11
C PRO A 288 4.20 19.63 -0.19
N PRO A 289 3.49 18.68 -0.82
CA PRO A 289 2.76 18.94 -2.06
C PRO A 289 1.71 20.06 -1.91
N THR A 290 1.11 20.16 -0.72
CA THR A 290 0.24 21.27 -0.35
C THR A 290 0.86 22.06 0.80
N LEU A 291 1.16 23.33 0.56
CA LEU A 291 1.63 24.25 1.58
C LEU A 291 0.44 24.91 2.30
N THR A 292 0.50 24.97 3.64
CA THR A 292 -0.58 25.54 4.47
C THR A 292 -0.09 26.72 5.31
N ASP A 293 -1.03 27.56 5.75
CA ASP A 293 -0.76 28.66 6.67
C ASP A 293 -0.69 28.22 8.16
N ASP A 294 -0.67 26.92 8.44
CA ASP A 294 -0.76 26.40 9.81
C ASP A 294 0.44 26.83 10.69
N TYR A 295 1.60 27.09 10.08
CA TYR A 295 2.77 27.63 10.78
C TYR A 295 2.51 29.02 11.39
N LYS A 296 1.49 29.77 10.95
CA LYS A 296 1.24 31.14 11.44
C LYS A 296 0.89 31.21 12.93
N ILE A 297 0.47 30.09 13.53
CA ILE A 297 0.25 30.02 14.99
C ILE A 297 1.56 30.14 15.79
N LEU A 298 2.71 29.87 15.16
CA LEU A 298 4.03 30.00 15.77
C LEU A 298 4.59 31.44 15.76
N LEU A 299 3.96 32.36 15.03
CA LEU A 299 4.48 33.72 14.87
C LEU A 299 4.38 34.55 16.16
N PRO A 300 5.17 35.63 16.28
CA PRO A 300 5.12 36.53 17.43
C PRO A 300 3.69 37.01 17.77
N GLY A 301 3.37 37.02 19.07
CA GLY A 301 2.09 37.53 19.59
C GLY A 301 0.91 36.56 19.50
N LYS A 302 1.13 35.31 19.10
CA LYS A 302 0.11 34.26 19.10
C LYS A 302 0.01 33.57 20.48
N ILE A 303 -1.21 33.32 20.92
CA ILE A 303 -1.50 32.50 22.11
C ILE A 303 -1.50 31.01 21.75
N TYR A 304 -1.29 30.14 22.74
CA TYR A 304 -1.29 28.68 22.58
C TYR A 304 -0.28 28.14 21.56
N ALA A 305 0.84 28.84 21.35
CA ALA A 305 1.95 28.41 20.51
C ALA A 305 2.90 27.46 21.26
N ARG A 306 2.31 26.42 21.88
CA ARG A 306 2.99 25.43 22.69
C ARG A 306 2.70 24.05 22.13
N PHE A 307 3.74 23.29 21.85
CA PHE A 307 3.61 21.97 21.23
C PHE A 307 4.44 20.95 21.98
N GLY A 308 3.96 19.72 22.12
CA GLY A 308 4.65 18.69 22.89
C GLY A 308 4.57 17.30 22.28
N TYR A 309 5.72 16.67 22.10
CA TYR A 309 5.89 15.23 21.97
C TYR A 309 6.22 14.65 23.35
N TYR A 310 5.55 13.57 23.75
CA TYR A 310 5.76 12.89 25.04
C TYR A 310 6.00 11.40 24.81
N VAL A 311 7.06 10.87 25.42
CA VAL A 311 7.36 9.43 25.42
C VAL A 311 6.33 8.71 26.30
N GLY A 312 5.84 7.57 25.84
CA GLY A 312 4.79 6.78 26.47
C GLY A 312 3.37 7.30 26.24
N ASP A 313 3.16 8.27 25.34
CA ASP A 313 1.85 8.84 25.00
C ASP A 313 1.44 8.53 23.55
N TYR A 314 0.18 8.77 23.19
CA TYR A 314 -0.37 8.47 21.85
C TYR A 314 0.36 9.15 20.68
N VAL A 315 1.13 10.21 20.93
CA VAL A 315 1.98 10.86 19.91
C VAL A 315 3.25 10.07 19.59
N GLU A 316 3.69 9.15 20.44
CA GLU A 316 4.80 8.23 20.18
C GLU A 316 4.45 7.27 19.03
N ASP A 317 3.28 6.64 19.12
CA ASP A 317 2.79 5.67 18.14
C ASP A 317 2.08 6.32 16.93
N ALA A 318 2.17 7.65 16.78
CA ALA A 318 1.53 8.35 15.69
C ALA A 318 2.09 7.87 14.34
N PRO A 319 1.25 7.43 13.38
CA PRO A 319 1.72 6.92 12.08
C PRO A 319 2.39 8.01 11.22
N THR A 320 2.26 9.28 11.62
CA THR A 320 2.91 10.42 10.98
C THR A 320 4.34 10.67 11.46
N ASN A 321 4.81 10.01 12.54
CA ASN A 321 6.22 10.11 12.92
C ASN A 321 7.09 9.46 11.85
N SER A 322 8.15 10.16 11.43
CA SER A 322 9.07 9.56 10.46
C SER A 322 10.02 8.57 11.14
N GLN A 323 10.50 7.60 10.38
CA GLN A 323 11.50 6.65 10.88
C GLN A 323 12.79 7.37 11.31
N LEU A 324 13.18 8.47 10.65
CA LEU A 324 14.31 9.29 11.09
C LEU A 324 14.08 9.88 12.48
N PHE A 325 12.88 10.40 12.76
CA PHE A 325 12.54 10.90 14.11
C PHE A 325 12.67 9.79 15.17
N VAL A 326 12.11 8.61 14.90
CA VAL A 326 12.20 7.45 15.81
C VAL A 326 13.65 7.04 16.04
N ASN A 327 14.47 7.01 14.99
CA ASN A 327 15.88 6.66 15.10
C ASN A 327 16.69 7.70 15.91
N GLU A 328 16.38 8.98 15.76
CA GLU A 328 17.02 10.06 16.53
C GLU A 328 16.64 10.00 18.02
N LEU A 329 15.40 9.63 18.35
CA LEU A 329 15.00 9.35 19.75
C LEU A 329 15.79 8.19 20.34
N ALA A 330 15.87 7.06 19.62
CA ALA A 330 16.66 5.91 20.05
C ALA A 330 18.16 6.26 20.21
N ALA A 331 18.70 7.12 19.34
CA ALA A 331 20.08 7.59 19.44
C ALA A 331 20.31 8.50 20.65
N ILE A 332 19.33 9.35 21.01
CA ILE A 332 19.36 10.14 22.25
C ILE A 332 19.44 9.19 23.44
N ASP A 333 18.52 8.24 23.55
CA ASP A 333 18.44 7.34 24.71
C ASP A 333 19.70 6.46 24.82
N ALA A 334 20.24 5.97 23.71
CA ALA A 334 21.49 5.21 23.70
C ALA A 334 22.72 6.03 24.15
N ALA A 335 22.68 7.36 23.99
CA ALA A 335 23.74 8.27 24.40
C ALA A 335 23.58 8.78 25.85
N LEU A 336 22.45 8.50 26.50
CA LEU A 336 22.19 8.90 27.88
C LEU A 336 22.76 7.88 28.88
N PRO A 337 23.15 8.31 30.10
CA PRO A 337 23.57 7.40 31.17
C PRO A 337 22.45 6.44 31.60
N GLU A 338 22.82 5.31 32.19
CA GLU A 338 21.86 4.36 32.77
C GLU A 338 20.92 5.04 33.78
N GLY A 339 19.63 4.73 33.70
CA GLY A 339 18.59 5.35 34.55
C GLY A 339 18.14 6.74 34.10
N VAL A 340 18.63 7.24 32.97
CA VAL A 340 18.24 8.51 32.37
C VAL A 340 17.62 8.25 31.00
N ALA A 341 16.44 8.82 30.76
CA ALA A 341 15.73 8.70 29.48
C ALA A 341 15.08 10.02 29.08
N LEU A 342 14.95 10.27 27.77
CA LEU A 342 14.16 11.40 27.29
C LEU A 342 12.68 11.19 27.66
N ALA A 343 12.04 12.24 28.17
CA ALA A 343 10.63 12.19 28.56
C ALA A 343 9.73 13.00 27.62
N SER A 344 10.21 14.14 27.11
CA SER A 344 9.44 14.94 26.14
C SER A 344 10.32 15.91 25.37
N VAL A 345 9.83 16.30 24.19
CA VAL A 345 10.35 17.41 23.38
C VAL A 345 9.20 18.39 23.20
N GLN A 346 9.35 19.61 23.73
CA GLN A 346 8.29 20.61 23.68
C GLN A 346 8.78 21.90 23.03
N VAL A 347 8.00 22.49 22.12
CA VAL A 347 8.29 23.76 21.48
C VAL A 347 7.41 24.83 22.11
N TYR A 348 8.03 25.76 22.84
CA TYR A 348 7.35 26.90 23.47
C TYR A 348 7.70 28.18 22.72
N LEU A 349 6.70 28.77 22.06
CA LEU A 349 6.82 30.08 21.45
C LEU A 349 5.88 31.08 22.15
N ASN A 350 6.26 32.35 22.12
CA ASN A 350 5.57 33.45 22.80
C ASN A 350 5.42 33.22 24.32
N HIS A 351 6.32 32.44 24.93
CA HIS A 351 6.34 32.23 26.37
C HIS A 351 6.97 33.45 27.08
N SER A 352 6.63 33.68 28.35
CA SER A 352 7.16 34.80 29.15
C SER A 352 8.69 34.77 29.32
N LEU A 353 9.29 33.59 29.18
CA LEU A 353 10.75 33.37 29.21
C LEU A 353 11.41 33.50 27.83
N GLY A 354 10.64 33.80 26.79
CA GLY A 354 11.09 33.79 25.40
C GLY A 354 10.71 32.51 24.64
N ASN A 355 11.29 32.33 23.47
CA ASN A 355 11.03 31.17 22.61
C ASN A 355 12.09 30.09 22.85
N PHE A 356 11.69 28.84 23.07
CA PHE A 356 12.62 27.75 23.33
C PHE A 356 12.05 26.38 22.98
N ILE A 357 12.95 25.44 22.67
CA ILE A 357 12.68 24.02 22.69
C ILE A 357 13.09 23.49 24.07
N TYR A 358 12.19 22.77 24.72
CA TYR A 358 12.33 22.23 26.06
C TYR A 358 12.42 20.71 26.02
N TYR A 359 13.61 20.20 26.33
CA TYR A 359 13.91 18.78 26.39
C TYR A 359 13.85 18.33 27.85
N THR A 360 12.86 17.51 28.22
CA THR A 360 12.73 16.98 29.59
C THR A 360 13.17 15.53 29.65
N PHE A 361 13.62 15.10 30.82
CA PHE A 361 14.15 13.76 31.02
C PHE A 361 13.64 13.17 32.33
N ALA A 362 13.54 11.84 32.39
CA ALA A 362 13.55 11.12 33.64
C ALA A 362 15.01 11.02 34.15
N GLY A 363 15.21 11.16 35.45
CA GLY A 363 16.54 10.95 36.07
C GLY A 363 17.56 12.09 35.89
N ARG A 364 17.21 13.21 35.25
CA ARG A 364 18.07 14.41 35.16
C ARG A 364 17.28 15.71 34.95
N ALA A 365 17.97 16.85 35.10
CA ALA A 365 17.41 18.16 34.80
C ALA A 365 17.15 18.35 33.29
N ALA A 366 16.11 19.13 32.98
CA ALA A 366 15.74 19.50 31.63
C ALA A 366 16.76 20.44 30.97
N VAL A 367 16.74 20.49 29.64
CA VAL A 367 17.59 21.35 28.82
C VAL A 367 16.73 22.31 28.01
N PHE A 368 17.09 23.60 28.05
CA PHE A 368 16.50 24.64 27.23
C PHE A 368 17.38 24.93 26.02
N HIS A 369 16.80 24.87 24.83
CA HIS A 369 17.37 25.49 23.63
C HIS A 369 16.57 26.74 23.32
N TYR A 370 17.07 27.91 23.73
CA TYR A 370 16.46 29.17 23.33
C TYR A 370 16.70 29.41 21.85
N ILE A 371 15.66 29.90 21.17
CA ILE A 371 15.64 30.11 19.73
C ILE A 371 15.04 31.48 19.40
N ASP A 372 15.40 32.00 18.22
CA ASP A 372 14.66 33.07 17.58
C ASP A 372 13.80 32.49 16.44
N VAL A 373 12.70 33.18 16.12
CA VAL A 373 11.68 32.70 15.18
C VAL A 373 11.62 33.66 13.99
N GLU A 374 11.75 33.12 12.78
CA GLU A 374 11.65 33.87 11.54
C GLU A 374 10.62 33.25 10.60
N GLU A 375 9.82 34.09 9.95
CA GLU A 375 8.82 33.68 8.97
C GLU A 375 9.43 33.58 7.58
N ASP A 376 9.18 32.44 6.91
CA ASP A 376 9.27 32.33 5.46
C ASP A 376 7.85 32.24 4.89
N ALA A 377 7.28 33.41 4.59
CA ALA A 377 5.90 33.52 4.10
C ALA A 377 5.71 32.92 2.69
N THR A 378 6.77 32.94 1.88
CA THR A 378 6.77 32.37 0.53
C THR A 378 6.83 30.86 0.58
N GLY A 379 7.74 30.31 1.41
CA GLY A 379 7.88 28.88 1.64
C GLY A 379 6.84 28.28 2.58
N LYS A 380 5.96 29.10 3.18
CA LYS A 380 4.91 28.68 4.11
C LYS A 380 5.44 27.84 5.27
N LYS A 381 6.54 28.30 5.86
CA LYS A 381 7.26 27.58 6.92
C LYS A 381 7.86 28.55 7.92
N ILE A 382 8.34 28.00 9.03
CA ILE A 382 9.03 28.76 10.07
C ILE A 382 10.51 28.38 10.12
N ILE A 383 11.38 29.36 10.34
CA ILE A 383 12.81 29.12 10.57
C ILE A 383 13.07 29.34 12.05
N LEU A 384 13.46 28.27 12.74
CA LEU A 384 13.91 28.33 14.13
C LEU A 384 15.43 28.51 14.13
N LYS A 385 15.92 29.59 14.73
CA LYS A 385 17.34 29.94 14.76
C LYS A 385 17.90 29.74 16.16
N HIS A 386 19.06 29.10 16.26
CA HIS A 386 19.77 28.96 17.53
C HIS A 386 20.02 30.32 18.17
N LYS A 387 19.74 30.43 19.47
CA LYS A 387 20.08 31.62 20.28
C LYS A 387 20.99 31.28 21.45
N SER A 388 20.64 30.27 22.24
CA SER A 388 21.50 29.80 23.34
C SER A 388 21.06 28.44 23.90
N TRP A 389 22.00 27.71 24.51
CA TRP A 389 21.70 26.51 25.30
C TRP A 389 21.73 26.86 26.79
N ASN A 390 20.64 26.57 27.51
CA ASN A 390 20.45 26.92 28.93
C ASN A 390 20.76 28.40 29.24
N GLY A 391 20.48 29.30 28.30
CA GLY A 391 20.73 30.74 28.44
C GLY A 391 22.18 31.18 28.16
N ASN A 392 23.09 30.27 27.81
CA ASN A 392 24.46 30.59 27.42
C ASN A 392 24.63 30.55 25.88
N PRO A 393 24.82 31.69 25.19
CA PRO A 393 24.99 31.74 23.73
C PRO A 393 26.29 31.09 23.23
N ALA A 394 27.30 30.95 24.10
CA ALA A 394 28.58 30.32 23.75
C ALA A 394 28.60 28.81 24.01
N ALA A 395 27.55 28.25 24.62
CA ALA A 395 27.48 26.82 24.90
C ALA A 395 27.24 26.05 23.59
N ALA A 396 28.05 25.01 23.36
CA ALA A 396 27.82 24.07 22.27
C ALA A 396 26.53 23.27 22.51
N ALA A 397 25.91 22.80 21.43
CA ALA A 397 24.79 21.88 21.52
C ALA A 397 25.19 20.63 22.31
N PRO A 398 24.37 20.16 23.27
CA PRO A 398 24.64 18.90 23.97
C PRO A 398 24.79 17.77 22.95
N ALA A 399 25.91 17.02 23.02
CA ALA A 399 26.26 16.05 21.98
C ALA A 399 25.15 15.00 21.73
N PHE A 400 24.47 14.57 22.80
CA PHE A 400 23.36 13.61 22.72
C PHE A 400 22.09 14.19 22.09
N LEU A 401 21.92 15.53 21.99
CA LEU A 401 20.78 16.19 21.33
C LEU A 401 21.13 16.79 19.96
N ALA A 402 22.41 17.02 19.66
CA ALA A 402 22.82 17.83 18.51
C ALA A 402 22.28 17.29 17.16
N ASN A 403 22.22 15.96 16.99
CA ASN A 403 21.70 15.35 15.77
C ASN A 403 20.18 15.46 15.65
N PHE A 404 19.44 15.34 16.75
CA PHE A 404 18.00 15.56 16.75
C PHE A 404 17.66 17.04 16.50
N ASP A 405 18.31 17.92 17.26
CA ASP A 405 17.97 19.35 17.33
C ASP A 405 18.18 20.08 15.99
N LYS A 406 19.23 19.72 15.23
CA LYS A 406 19.50 20.30 13.91
C LYS A 406 18.38 20.06 12.88
N HIS A 407 17.52 19.05 13.08
CA HIS A 407 16.37 18.83 12.19
C HIS A 407 15.25 19.86 12.42
N LEU A 408 15.15 20.43 13.62
CA LEU A 408 14.19 21.48 13.95
C LEU A 408 14.80 22.89 13.82
N VAL A 409 16.08 23.03 14.16
CA VAL A 409 16.80 24.31 14.19
C VAL A 409 17.85 24.35 13.08
N ASN A 410 17.42 24.76 11.88
CA ASN A 410 18.30 24.93 10.73
C ASN A 410 17.79 26.04 9.80
N ALA A 411 18.65 26.48 8.88
CA ALA A 411 18.34 27.56 7.95
C ALA A 411 17.25 27.23 6.91
N SER A 412 16.95 25.94 6.69
CA SER A 412 15.91 25.53 5.74
C SER A 412 14.51 25.66 6.34
N GLY A 413 14.39 25.65 7.66
CA GLY A 413 13.13 25.78 8.38
C GLY A 413 12.32 24.49 8.49
N VAL A 414 11.11 24.62 9.04
CA VAL A 414 10.22 23.53 9.41
C VAL A 414 8.82 23.84 8.88
N TYR A 415 8.26 22.92 8.12
CA TYR A 415 6.84 22.93 7.78
C TYR A 415 6.02 22.50 8.99
N VAL A 416 4.98 23.26 9.27
CA VAL A 416 4.05 22.97 10.36
C VAL A 416 2.70 22.70 9.72
N LYS A 417 2.08 21.56 10.05
CA LYS A 417 0.77 21.20 9.54
C LYS A 417 -0.17 20.86 10.67
N LYS A 418 -1.39 21.38 10.62
CA LYS A 418 -2.48 20.98 11.52
C LYS A 418 -3.13 19.73 10.95
N GLU A 419 -3.06 18.64 11.70
CA GLU A 419 -3.65 17.37 11.25
C GLU A 419 -5.16 17.33 11.53
N ASN A 420 -5.89 16.63 10.67
CA ASN A 420 -7.34 16.48 10.76
C ASN A 420 -7.79 15.28 11.61
N PHE A 421 -6.85 14.43 12.04
CA PHE A 421 -7.10 13.27 12.89
C PHE A 421 -6.87 13.58 14.38
N LYS A 422 -7.21 12.60 15.23
CA LYS A 422 -7.04 12.63 16.68
C LYS A 422 -6.28 11.39 17.14
N LEU A 423 -5.55 11.50 18.26
CA LEU A 423 -4.76 10.41 18.83
C LEU A 423 -5.18 10.17 20.29
N GLY A 424 -6.32 9.49 20.50
CA GLY A 424 -6.85 9.20 21.85
C GLY A 424 -7.47 10.40 22.58
N TYR A 425 -6.81 11.57 22.58
CA TYR A 425 -7.28 12.81 23.20
C TYR A 425 -7.93 13.79 22.21
N THR A 426 -8.59 14.82 22.76
CA THR A 426 -9.27 15.88 22.00
C THR A 426 -8.34 17.00 21.54
N ASN A 427 -7.10 17.05 22.06
CA ASN A 427 -6.08 18.02 21.66
C ASN A 427 -5.89 18.06 20.13
N THR A 428 -5.47 19.21 19.63
CA THR A 428 -5.14 19.35 18.20
C THR A 428 -3.77 18.72 17.95
N VAL A 429 -3.68 17.88 16.92
CA VAL A 429 -2.41 17.27 16.49
C VAL A 429 -1.77 18.17 15.44
N TYR A 430 -0.47 18.38 15.58
CA TYR A 430 0.36 19.05 14.59
C TYR A 430 1.55 18.16 14.22
N THR A 431 2.04 18.31 13.00
CA THR A 431 3.31 17.74 12.57
C THR A 431 4.33 18.83 12.27
N PHE A 432 5.57 18.59 12.69
CA PHE A 432 6.75 19.43 12.46
C PHE A 432 7.68 18.67 11.52
N THR A 433 7.70 19.07 10.25
CA THR A 433 8.51 18.42 9.21
C THR A 433 9.69 19.30 8.83
N SER A 434 10.90 18.78 9.00
CA SER A 434 12.12 19.47 8.56
C SER A 434 12.09 19.71 7.04
N ALA A 435 12.47 20.91 6.60
CA ALA A 435 12.59 21.21 5.18
C ALA A 435 13.92 20.71 4.56
N SER A 436 14.86 20.22 5.37
CA SER A 436 16.19 19.75 4.93
C SER A 436 16.42 18.25 5.12
N SER A 437 15.48 17.53 5.70
CA SER A 437 15.62 16.10 5.99
C SER A 437 14.26 15.41 6.06
N SER A 438 14.25 14.08 6.08
CA SER A 438 13.05 13.25 6.27
C SER A 438 12.53 13.25 7.72
N PHE A 439 12.91 14.24 8.54
CA PHE A 439 12.50 14.31 9.93
C PHE A 439 11.06 14.86 10.02
N ARG A 440 10.17 14.12 10.69
CA ARG A 440 8.84 14.59 11.07
C ARG A 440 8.50 14.13 12.47
N MET A 441 8.18 15.09 13.33
CA MET A 441 7.71 14.88 14.69
C MET A 441 6.23 15.23 14.78
N THR A 442 5.43 14.31 15.33
CA THR A 442 4.02 14.56 15.69
C THR A 442 3.95 15.12 17.10
N ALA A 443 3.18 16.17 17.32
CA ALA A 443 3.08 16.83 18.61
C ALA A 443 1.65 17.29 18.90
N TRP A 444 1.29 17.30 20.17
CA TRP A 444 0.08 17.94 20.66
C TRP A 444 0.22 19.44 20.67
N GLN A 445 -0.82 20.17 20.28
CA GLN A 445 -0.99 21.55 20.74
C GLN A 445 -1.39 21.53 22.22
N LEU A 446 -0.60 22.23 23.03
CA LEU A 446 -0.79 22.37 24.47
C LEU A 446 -1.52 23.68 24.77
N ASN A 447 -2.44 23.61 25.74
CA ASN A 447 -3.19 24.76 26.22
C ASN A 447 -2.38 25.61 27.21
#